data_AF-A0A178ECW9-F1
#
_entry.id   AF-A0A178ECW9-F1
#
_cell.length_a   1.000
_cell.length_b   1.000
_cell.length_c   1.000
_cell.angle_alpha   90.00
_cell.angle_beta   90.00
_cell.angle_gamma   90.00
#
_symmetry.space_group_name_H-M   'P 1'
#
loop_
_entity.id
_entity.type
_entity.pdbx_description
1 polymer ?
#
loop_
_entity_poly.entity_id
_entity_poly.type
_entity_poly.pdbx_seq_one_letter_code
_entity_poly.pdbx_strand_id
1 'polypeptide(L)'
;MSSSQGSILVVTCRESACGIKASEWFNISSPNQVIQSVGGRTPPLASAIPSLDTQNRIGMIVVLQHTNCAWVTGNADANLRSDLQFLKGLPAIRDDIQIMGYLLDDATKQLKEVMYVRFSNAAHSPPSSTLPHIPVSLSPSTLPVPARPPLVVQSPVMPLLWHSTNRPWPNLGPRYLPR
;
A
#
# COMPACT_ATOMS: atom_id res chain seq x y z
N MET A 1 -15.36 23.45 -10.38
CA MET A 1 -14.34 22.39 -10.35
C MET A 1 -14.96 21.20 -9.62
N SER A 2 -15.47 20.23 -10.37
CA SER A 2 -16.00 19.01 -9.75
C SER A 2 -14.82 18.22 -9.21
N SER A 3 -14.67 18.19 -7.88
CA SER A 3 -13.75 17.26 -7.22
C SER A 3 -14.21 15.86 -7.61
N SER A 4 -13.53 15.24 -8.57
CA SER A 4 -13.70 13.82 -8.84
C SER A 4 -13.28 13.10 -7.57
N GLN A 5 -14.24 12.73 -6.73
CA GLN A 5 -13.99 11.93 -5.54
C GLN A 5 -13.43 10.59 -6.03
N GLY A 6 -12.11 10.41 -5.92
CA GLY A 6 -11.48 9.14 -6.27
C GLY A 6 -11.96 8.02 -5.34
N SER A 7 -11.75 6.79 -5.79
CA SER A 7 -12.12 5.59 -5.03
C SER A 7 -11.31 5.48 -3.73
N ILE A 8 -11.88 4.85 -2.71
CA ILE A 8 -11.16 4.50 -1.48
C ILE A 8 -10.71 3.04 -1.60
N LEU A 9 -9.40 2.83 -1.52
CA LEU A 9 -8.79 1.51 -1.38
C LEU A 9 -8.47 1.28 0.09
N VAL A 10 -9.04 0.24 0.70
CA VAL A 10 -8.73 -0.17 2.06
C VAL A 10 -7.85 -1.41 2.04
N VAL A 11 -6.66 -1.33 2.63
CA VAL A 11 -5.78 -2.48 2.91
C VAL A 11 -5.97 -2.87 4.37
N THR A 12 -6.36 -4.11 4.62
CA THR A 12 -6.60 -4.59 5.99
C THR A 12 -6.05 -5.98 6.26
N CYS A 13 -6.02 -6.39 7.53
CA CYS A 13 -5.64 -7.73 7.91
C CYS A 13 -6.70 -8.75 7.46
N ARG A 14 -6.23 -9.89 6.93
CA ARG A 14 -7.09 -11.04 6.56
C ARG A 14 -7.46 -11.95 7.73
N GLU A 15 -7.02 -11.63 8.95
CA GLU A 15 -7.30 -12.44 10.14
C GLU A 15 -8.80 -12.39 10.48
N SER A 16 -9.46 -13.55 10.57
CA SER A 16 -10.90 -13.61 10.81
C SER A 16 -11.30 -13.17 12.23
N ALA A 17 -10.41 -13.33 13.21
CA ALA A 17 -10.70 -13.08 14.62
C ALA A 17 -10.73 -11.58 14.99
N CYS A 18 -10.10 -10.71 14.20
CA CYS A 18 -9.97 -9.29 14.55
C CYS A 18 -11.28 -8.49 14.43
N GLY A 19 -12.30 -9.04 13.74
CA GLY A 19 -13.61 -8.40 13.57
C GLY A 19 -13.54 -7.09 12.77
N ILE A 20 -12.49 -6.88 11.97
CA ILE A 20 -12.36 -5.67 11.17
C ILE A 20 -13.40 -5.65 10.06
N LYS A 21 -14.31 -4.67 10.12
CA LYS A 21 -15.26 -4.35 9.06
C LYS A 21 -15.08 -2.90 8.62
N ALA A 22 -14.28 -2.70 7.58
CA ALA A 22 -13.94 -1.37 7.09
C ALA A 22 -15.17 -0.49 6.78
N SER A 23 -16.25 -1.10 6.26
CA SER A 23 -17.51 -0.39 5.99
C SER A 23 -18.15 0.21 7.24
N GLU A 24 -18.10 -0.50 8.38
CA GLU A 24 -18.66 -0.03 9.65
C GLU A 24 -17.82 1.11 10.23
N TRP A 25 -16.49 1.01 10.18
CA TRP A 25 -15.59 2.00 10.78
C TRP A 25 -15.53 3.33 10.03
N PHE A 26 -15.60 3.29 8.70
CA PHE A 26 -15.43 4.49 7.88
C PHE A 26 -16.75 5.07 7.37
N ASN A 27 -17.90 4.49 7.78
CA ASN A 27 -19.23 4.84 7.28
C ASN A 27 -19.28 4.92 5.74
N ILE A 28 -18.58 4.00 5.08
CA ILE A 28 -18.53 3.94 3.62
C ILE A 28 -19.61 2.96 3.20
N SER A 29 -20.65 3.47 2.54
CA SER A 29 -21.77 2.68 2.01
C SER A 29 -21.30 1.56 1.07
N SER A 30 -20.14 1.75 0.45
CA SER A 30 -19.36 0.70 -0.22
C SER A 30 -17.91 1.15 -0.36
N PRO A 31 -16.93 0.63 0.42
CA PRO A 31 -15.53 0.81 0.04
C PRO A 31 -15.37 0.23 -1.36
N ASN A 32 -14.94 1.05 -2.31
CA ASN A 32 -14.88 0.64 -3.71
C ASN A 32 -13.95 -0.57 -3.88
N GLN A 33 -12.92 -0.68 -3.04
CA GLN A 33 -12.00 -1.81 -3.01
C GLN A 33 -11.49 -2.08 -1.59
N VAL A 34 -11.59 -3.33 -1.14
CA VAL A 34 -10.95 -3.81 0.09
C VAL A 34 -10.00 -4.95 -0.28
N ILE A 35 -8.74 -4.81 0.08
CA ILE A 35 -7.73 -5.87 -0.05
C ILE A 35 -7.36 -6.34 1.34
N GLN A 36 -7.39 -7.65 1.53
CA GLN A 36 -6.94 -8.28 2.76
C GLN A 36 -5.56 -8.90 2.55
N SER A 37 -4.59 -8.51 3.38
CA SER A 37 -3.24 -9.08 3.36
C SER A 37 -2.86 -9.66 4.73
N VAL A 38 -1.76 -10.41 4.76
CA VAL A 38 -1.19 -10.94 6.00
C VAL A 38 -0.85 -9.76 6.91
N GLY A 39 -1.54 -9.64 8.05
CA GLY A 39 -1.37 -8.55 9.01
C GLY A 39 -1.64 -7.14 8.51
N GLY A 40 -2.34 -6.98 7.38
CA GLY A 40 -2.58 -5.66 6.78
C GLY A 40 -1.30 -5.02 6.25
N ARG A 41 -0.29 -5.82 5.92
CA ARG A 41 1.00 -5.37 5.38
C ARG A 41 0.86 -4.95 3.92
N THR A 42 1.48 -3.83 3.55
CA THR A 42 1.41 -3.25 2.19
C THR A 42 2.51 -3.68 1.22
N PRO A 43 3.74 -4.08 1.63
CA PRO A 43 4.80 -4.44 0.69
C PRO A 43 4.43 -5.52 -0.34
N PRO A 44 3.68 -6.58 0.01
CA PRO A 44 3.23 -7.58 -0.96
C PRO A 44 2.25 -7.05 -2.02
N LEU A 45 1.66 -5.87 -1.81
CA LEU A 45 0.63 -5.28 -2.68
C LEU A 45 1.20 -4.25 -3.67
N ALA A 46 2.50 -3.97 -3.61
CA ALA A 46 3.14 -2.91 -4.39
C ALA A 46 2.90 -3.03 -5.91
N SER A 47 2.87 -4.26 -6.43
CA SER A 47 2.61 -4.53 -7.85
C SER A 47 1.13 -4.45 -8.24
N ALA A 48 0.21 -4.63 -7.28
CA ALA A 48 -1.22 -4.67 -7.54
C ALA A 48 -1.87 -3.28 -7.49
N ILE A 49 -1.40 -2.39 -6.60
CA ILE A 49 -1.95 -1.04 -6.43
C ILE A 49 -2.02 -0.24 -7.74
N PRO A 50 -1.00 -0.24 -8.61
CA PRO A 50 -1.06 0.52 -9.87
C PRO A 50 -2.15 -0.01 -10.81
N SER A 51 -2.33 -1.33 -10.89
CA SER A 51 -3.40 -1.94 -11.70
C SER A 51 -4.78 -1.63 -11.15
N LEU A 52 -4.92 -1.49 -9.83
CA LEU A 52 -6.18 -1.09 -9.21
C LEU A 52 -6.49 0.39 -9.44
N ASP A 53 -5.47 1.25 -9.38
CA ASP A 53 -5.60 2.68 -9.67
C ASP A 53 -6.01 2.94 -11.12
N THR A 54 -5.47 2.17 -12.08
CA THR A 54 -5.89 2.29 -13.49
C THR A 54 -7.31 1.82 -13.74
N GLN A 55 -7.76 0.79 -13.01
CA GLN A 55 -9.15 0.29 -13.12
C GLN A 55 -10.15 1.24 -12.48
N ASN A 56 -9.85 1.72 -11.27
CA ASN A 56 -10.71 2.60 -10.50
C ASN A 56 -9.85 3.65 -9.82
N ARG A 57 -9.72 4.82 -10.45
CA ARG A 57 -8.89 5.94 -9.99
C ARG A 57 -9.00 6.12 -8.47
N ILE A 58 -7.93 5.76 -7.75
CA ILE A 58 -7.84 5.82 -6.30
C ILE A 58 -7.64 7.28 -5.90
N GLY A 59 -8.46 7.76 -4.98
CA GLY A 59 -8.28 9.06 -4.34
C GLY A 59 -7.64 8.95 -2.95
N MET A 60 -7.81 7.78 -2.32
CA MET A 60 -7.34 7.54 -0.96
C MET A 60 -7.00 6.06 -0.74
N ILE A 61 -5.86 5.82 -0.10
CA ILE A 61 -5.45 4.52 0.42
C ILE A 61 -5.53 4.56 1.95
N VAL A 62 -6.30 3.65 2.54
CA VAL A 62 -6.42 3.48 3.98
C VAL A 62 -5.76 2.16 4.37
N VAL A 63 -4.71 2.22 5.18
CA VAL A 63 -4.04 1.03 5.71
C VAL A 63 -4.52 0.80 7.14
N LEU A 64 -5.12 -0.35 7.39
CA LEU A 64 -5.69 -0.73 8.68
C LEU A 64 -5.01 -1.98 9.21
N GLN A 65 -4.22 -1.81 10.27
CA GLN A 65 -3.60 -2.91 11.02
C GLN A 65 -4.25 -3.03 12.40
N HIS A 66 -3.95 -4.08 13.14
CA HIS A 66 -4.44 -4.23 14.51
C HIS A 66 -3.36 -4.72 15.46
N THR A 67 -3.55 -4.45 16.75
CA THR A 67 -2.73 -5.04 17.82
C THR A 67 -2.99 -6.54 17.92
N ASN A 68 -2.04 -7.27 18.51
CA ASN A 68 -2.13 -8.73 18.73
C ASN A 68 -2.37 -9.59 17.47
N CYS A 69 -1.97 -9.08 16.30
CA CYS A 69 -2.07 -9.83 15.04
C CYS A 69 -1.21 -11.09 15.08
N ALA A 70 -1.83 -12.26 14.82
CA ALA A 70 -1.13 -13.54 14.86
C ALA A 70 -0.07 -13.68 13.76
N TRP A 71 -0.19 -12.87 12.70
CA TRP A 71 0.63 -12.98 11.49
C TRP A 71 1.82 -12.03 11.44
N VAL A 72 1.83 -11.02 12.30
CA VAL A 72 2.85 -9.98 12.29
C VAL A 72 3.40 -9.82 13.69
N THR A 73 4.69 -10.08 13.84
CA THR A 73 5.39 -9.91 15.10
C THR A 73 5.83 -8.47 15.31
N GLY A 74 6.11 -8.12 16.56
CA GLY A 74 6.66 -6.82 16.93
C GLY A 74 5.61 -5.73 17.15
N ASN A 75 6.04 -4.48 17.07
CA ASN A 75 5.22 -3.31 17.37
C ASN A 75 4.35 -2.94 16.15
N ALA A 76 3.03 -3.12 16.26
CA ALA A 76 2.08 -2.86 15.19
C ALA A 76 2.07 -1.39 14.70
N ASP A 77 2.32 -0.42 15.58
CA ASP A 77 2.41 1.00 15.23
C ASP A 77 3.67 1.29 14.38
N ALA A 78 4.82 0.74 14.78
CA ALA A 78 6.07 0.84 14.00
C ALA A 78 5.94 0.16 12.63
N ASN A 79 5.32 -1.01 12.60
CA ASN A 79 4.99 -1.75 11.39
C ASN A 79 4.12 -0.91 10.45
N LEU A 80 3.02 -0.34 10.95
CA LEU A 80 2.14 0.51 10.16
C LEU A 80 2.88 1.74 9.61
N ARG A 81 3.69 2.43 10.42
CA ARG A 81 4.49 3.58 9.95
C ARG A 81 5.46 3.20 8.83
N SER A 82 6.12 2.05 8.95
CA SER A 82 7.01 1.53 7.90
C SER A 82 6.27 1.30 6.58
N ASP A 83 5.06 0.72 6.65
CA ASP A 83 4.24 0.46 5.47
C ASP A 83 3.74 1.73 4.78
N LEU A 84 3.41 2.75 5.55
CA LEU A 84 3.01 4.04 5.01
C LEU A 84 4.18 4.78 4.34
N GLN A 85 5.39 4.71 4.91
CA GLN A 85 6.59 5.23 4.27
C GLN A 85 6.94 4.45 3.00
N PHE A 86 6.78 3.12 3.03
CA PHE A 86 6.95 2.28 1.85
C PHE A 86 5.99 2.69 0.73
N LEU A 87 4.68 2.81 1.01
CA LEU A 87 3.71 3.28 0.03
C LEU A 87 4.06 4.67 -0.51
N LYS A 88 4.47 5.59 0.37
CA LYS A 88 4.90 6.94 -0.04
C LYS A 88 6.09 6.91 -1.01
N GLY A 89 6.99 5.94 -0.87
CA GLY A 89 8.16 5.77 -1.72
C GLY A 89 7.89 5.03 -3.04
N LEU A 90 6.67 4.53 -3.28
CA LEU A 90 6.35 3.81 -4.51
C LEU A 90 6.18 4.80 -5.68
N PRO A 91 7.03 4.74 -6.73
CA PRO A 91 6.94 5.66 -7.87
C PRO A 91 5.66 5.45 -8.70
N ALA A 92 4.97 4.33 -8.49
CA ALA A 92 3.73 4.01 -9.18
C ALA A 92 2.47 4.56 -8.47
N ILE A 93 2.62 5.11 -7.26
CA ILE A 93 1.52 5.80 -6.56
C ILE A 93 1.57 7.27 -6.96
N ARG A 94 0.46 7.79 -7.50
CA ARG A 94 0.34 9.21 -7.87
C ARG A 94 0.41 10.09 -6.63
N ASP A 95 1.03 11.25 -6.77
CA ASP A 95 1.14 12.23 -5.68
C ASP A 95 -0.24 12.74 -5.22
N ASP A 96 -1.28 12.75 -6.07
CA ASP A 96 -2.60 13.22 -5.64
C ASP A 96 -3.39 12.22 -4.75
N ILE A 97 -2.83 11.03 -4.48
CA ILE A 97 -3.46 10.00 -3.63
C ILE A 97 -3.17 10.27 -2.14
N GLN A 98 -4.21 10.38 -1.33
CA GLN A 98 -4.06 10.50 0.13
C GLN A 98 -3.78 9.13 0.76
N ILE A 99 -2.85 9.05 1.70
CA ILE A 99 -2.53 7.79 2.40
C ILE A 99 -2.78 8.00 3.91
N MET A 100 -3.64 7.17 4.49
CA MET A 100 -3.98 7.19 5.92
C MET A 100 -3.63 5.85 6.57
N GLY A 101 -3.07 5.89 7.78
CA GLY A 101 -2.83 4.70 8.58
C GLY A 101 -3.63 4.68 9.87
N TYR A 102 -4.37 3.61 10.08
CA TYR A 102 -5.11 3.34 11.30
C TYR A 102 -4.66 2.04 11.96
N LEU A 103 -4.62 2.07 13.29
CA LEU A 103 -4.35 0.93 14.13
C LEU A 103 -5.59 0.64 14.97
N LEU A 104 -6.19 -0.53 14.79
CA LEU A 104 -7.24 -1.03 15.66
C LEU A 104 -6.61 -1.69 16.89
N ASP A 105 -6.94 -1.21 18.08
CA ASP A 105 -6.62 -1.92 19.30
C ASP A 105 -7.63 -3.06 19.50
N ASP A 106 -7.16 -4.31 19.38
CA ASP A 106 -8.00 -5.50 19.47
C ASP A 106 -8.64 -5.68 20.86
N ALA A 107 -8.00 -5.17 21.92
CA ALA A 107 -8.50 -5.29 23.29
C ALA A 107 -9.63 -4.30 23.58
N THR A 108 -9.46 -3.04 23.18
CA THR A 108 -10.43 -1.96 23.44
C THR A 108 -11.44 -1.75 22.31
N LYS A 109 -11.18 -2.36 21.14
CA LYS A 109 -11.90 -2.14 19.89
C LYS A 109 -11.92 -0.67 19.47
N GLN A 110 -10.89 0.10 19.84
CA GLN A 110 -10.76 1.49 19.45
C GLN A 110 -9.84 1.65 18.25
N LEU A 111 -10.23 2.52 17.32
CA LEU A 111 -9.44 2.88 16.16
C LEU A 111 -8.56 4.10 16.49
N LYS A 112 -7.25 3.96 16.30
CA LYS A 112 -6.29 5.04 16.48
C LYS A 112 -5.68 5.43 15.13
N GLU A 113 -5.75 6.70 14.78
CA GLU A 113 -4.98 7.23 13.65
C GLU A 113 -3.50 7.32 14.03
N VAL A 114 -2.63 6.72 13.21
CA VAL A 114 -1.18 6.67 13.48
C VAL A 114 -0.42 7.70 12.65
N MET A 115 -0.81 7.88 11.39
CA MET A 115 -0.16 8.83 10.50
C MET A 115 -1.05 9.19 9.31
N TYR A 116 -1.00 10.47 8.95
CA TYR A 116 -1.62 11.03 7.76
C TYR A 116 -0.54 11.52 6.80
N VAL A 117 -0.54 11.02 5.56
CA VAL A 117 0.35 11.48 4.50
C VAL A 117 -0.49 12.12 3.42
N ARG A 118 -0.41 13.46 3.36
CA ARG A 118 -0.77 14.22 2.17
C ARG A 118 0.50 14.50 1.40
N PHE A 119 0.54 14.11 0.13
CA PHE A 119 1.40 14.84 -0.78
C PHE A 119 0.68 16.15 -1.02
N SER A 120 1.20 17.22 -0.44
CA SER A 120 0.94 18.52 -1.01
C SER A 120 1.47 18.44 -2.43
N ASN A 121 0.58 18.47 -3.42
CA ASN A 121 0.89 19.18 -4.65
C ASN A 121 1.22 20.59 -4.18
N ALA A 122 2.47 20.82 -3.77
CA ALA A 122 3.04 22.14 -3.78
C ALA A 122 2.85 22.52 -5.23
N ALA A 123 1.79 23.29 -5.49
CA ALA A 123 1.65 24.01 -6.72
C ALA A 123 3.05 24.53 -7.01
N HIS A 124 3.49 24.30 -8.24
CA HIS A 124 4.35 25.24 -8.90
C HIS A 124 3.97 26.65 -8.43
N SER A 125 4.63 27.14 -7.38
CA SER A 125 4.94 28.55 -7.32
C SER A 125 5.75 28.73 -8.59
N PRO A 126 5.23 29.43 -9.62
CA PRO A 126 6.08 29.74 -10.75
C PRO A 126 7.35 30.35 -10.15
N PRO A 127 8.56 29.91 -10.57
CA PRO A 127 9.76 30.62 -10.15
C PRO A 127 9.52 32.08 -10.53
N SER A 128 9.56 32.99 -9.55
CA SER A 128 9.59 34.41 -9.84
C SER A 128 10.82 34.65 -10.71
N SER A 129 10.61 34.71 -12.02
CA SER A 129 11.60 35.12 -12.99
C SER A 129 11.96 36.56 -12.71
N THR A 130 12.97 36.76 -11.88
CA THR A 130 13.81 37.96 -11.91
C THR A 130 15.21 37.49 -12.26
N LEU A 131 15.47 37.42 -13.57
CA LEU A 131 16.82 37.27 -14.11
C LEU A 131 17.63 38.54 -13.79
N PRO A 132 18.93 38.39 -13.58
CA PRO A 132 19.83 39.08 -14.50
C PRO A 132 20.73 38.09 -15.24
N HIS A 133 20.92 38.39 -16.53
CA HIS A 133 21.83 37.74 -17.44
C HIS A 133 23.27 37.71 -16.89
N ILE A 134 23.86 36.52 -16.87
CA ILE A 134 25.32 36.34 -16.80
C ILE A 134 25.73 35.53 -18.03
N PRO A 135 26.55 36.07 -18.95
CA PRO A 135 27.12 35.28 -20.02
C PRO A 135 28.27 34.42 -19.47
N VAL A 136 28.05 33.11 -19.39
CA VAL A 136 29.12 32.14 -19.12
C VAL A 136 29.50 31.47 -20.44
N SER A 137 30.71 31.79 -20.92
CA SER A 137 31.40 31.06 -21.97
C SER A 137 32.20 29.94 -21.33
N LEU A 138 31.90 28.68 -21.63
CA LEU A 138 32.73 27.53 -21.26
C LEU A 138 32.75 26.48 -22.38
N SER A 139 33.97 26.12 -22.73
CA SER A 139 34.42 25.31 -23.85
C SER A 139 33.97 23.84 -23.80
N PRO A 140 33.89 23.15 -24.96
CA PRO A 140 33.63 21.71 -25.01
C PRO A 140 34.87 20.90 -24.62
N SER A 141 34.85 20.27 -23.44
CA SER A 141 35.77 19.19 -23.09
C SER A 141 35.14 17.85 -23.45
N THR A 142 35.55 17.30 -24.59
CA THR A 142 35.23 15.95 -25.04
C THR A 142 36.01 14.94 -24.21
N LEU A 143 35.36 14.30 -23.24
CA LEU A 143 35.90 13.11 -22.57
C LEU A 143 35.40 11.83 -23.28
N PRO A 144 36.26 10.82 -23.47
CA PRO A 144 35.87 9.56 -24.10
C PRO A 144 34.96 8.73 -23.18
N VAL A 145 33.86 8.25 -23.75
CA VAL A 145 32.91 7.34 -23.10
C VAL A 145 33.53 5.94 -22.99
N PRO A 146 33.66 5.35 -21.79
CA PRO A 146 34.10 3.97 -21.66
C PRO A 146 33.04 2.99 -22.19
N ALA A 147 33.47 2.02 -22.98
CA ALA A 147 32.63 0.99 -23.57
C ALA A 147 31.91 0.18 -22.49
N ARG A 148 30.57 0.13 -22.57
CA ARG A 148 29.71 -0.64 -21.69
C ARG A 148 29.78 -2.13 -22.06
N PRO A 149 30.10 -3.05 -21.14
CA PRO A 149 30.04 -4.48 -21.42
C PRO A 149 28.59 -4.95 -21.63
N PRO A 150 28.36 -5.98 -22.47
CA PRO A 150 27.03 -6.51 -22.71
C PRO A 150 26.44 -7.18 -21.46
N LEU A 151 25.18 -6.84 -21.16
CA LEU A 151 24.37 -7.48 -20.14
C LEU A 151 24.09 -8.93 -20.55
N VAL A 152 24.68 -9.88 -19.81
CA VAL A 152 24.29 -11.28 -19.87
C VAL A 152 22.98 -11.42 -19.09
N VAL A 153 21.88 -11.53 -19.82
CA VAL A 153 20.56 -11.85 -19.26
C VAL A 153 20.54 -13.36 -19.00
N GLN A 154 20.82 -13.78 -17.77
CA GLN A 154 20.50 -15.13 -17.31
C GLN A 154 19.06 -15.14 -16.80
N SER A 155 18.17 -15.77 -17.56
CA SER A 155 16.82 -16.09 -17.12
C SER A 155 16.87 -17.13 -16.00
N PRO A 156 16.33 -16.86 -14.80
CA PRO A 156 16.12 -17.92 -13.82
C PRO A 156 14.95 -18.81 -14.27
N VAL A 157 15.27 -20.05 -14.64
CA VAL A 157 14.29 -21.14 -14.73
C VAL A 157 13.90 -21.51 -13.30
N MET A 158 12.75 -21.04 -12.84
CA MET A 158 12.14 -21.52 -11.61
C MET A 158 11.17 -22.67 -11.95
N PRO A 159 11.37 -23.88 -11.41
CA PRO A 159 10.38 -24.94 -11.52
C PRO A 159 9.16 -24.60 -10.65
N LEU A 160 7.99 -24.52 -11.31
CA LEU A 160 6.67 -24.57 -10.68
C LEU A 160 6.51 -25.92 -9.95
N LEU A 161 6.82 -25.94 -8.66
CA LEU A 161 6.48 -27.06 -7.78
C LEU A 161 5.25 -26.69 -6.94
N TRP A 162 4.09 -26.77 -7.58
CA TRP A 162 2.78 -26.66 -6.93
C TRP A 162 2.54 -27.88 -6.03
N HIS A 163 2.78 -27.73 -4.73
CA HIS A 163 2.31 -28.70 -3.73
C HIS A 163 0.86 -28.38 -3.38
N SER A 164 -0.05 -28.99 -4.13
CA SER A 164 -1.47 -29.12 -3.76
C SER A 164 -1.59 -30.03 -2.55
N THR A 165 -1.62 -29.46 -1.34
CA THR A 165 -2.05 -30.23 -0.15
C THR A 165 -3.55 -30.04 0.02
N ASN A 166 -4.31 -30.87 -0.69
CA ASN A 166 -5.67 -31.23 -0.32
C ASN A 166 -5.65 -31.83 1.09
N ARG A 167 -5.84 -31.00 2.12
CA ARG A 167 -6.25 -31.47 3.43
C ARG A 167 -7.78 -31.49 3.47
N PRO A 168 -8.43 -32.66 3.57
CA PRO A 168 -9.85 -32.70 3.87
C PRO A 168 -10.10 -32.12 5.27
N TRP A 169 -11.09 -31.25 5.36
CA TRP A 169 -11.59 -30.70 6.62
C TRP A 169 -12.05 -31.83 7.54
N PRO A 170 -11.82 -31.75 8.86
CA PRO A 170 -12.41 -32.69 9.79
C PRO A 170 -13.93 -32.52 9.81
N ASN A 171 -14.59 -33.64 9.51
CA ASN A 171 -16.03 -33.86 9.64
C ASN A 171 -16.50 -33.43 11.05
N LEU A 172 -17.16 -32.28 11.16
CA LEU A 172 -17.91 -31.92 12.36
C LEU A 172 -19.20 -32.73 12.33
N GLY A 173 -19.22 -33.85 13.04
CA GLY A 173 -20.40 -34.67 13.22
C GLY A 173 -21.56 -33.92 13.90
N PRO A 174 -22.81 -34.36 13.71
CA PRO A 174 -23.98 -33.70 14.27
C PRO A 174 -24.01 -33.84 15.79
N ARG A 175 -24.07 -32.70 16.48
CA ARG A 175 -24.35 -32.64 17.92
C ARG A 175 -25.79 -33.11 18.15
N TYR A 176 -25.93 -34.22 18.86
CA TYR A 176 -27.17 -34.62 19.52
C TYR A 176 -27.49 -33.63 20.66
N LEU A 177 -28.68 -33.06 20.60
CA LEU A 177 -29.58 -32.83 21.76
C LEU A 177 -30.82 -33.69 21.46
N PRO A 178 -31.58 -34.27 22.42
CA PRO A 178 -31.89 -33.70 23.75
C PRO A 178 -32.09 -34.72 24.90
N ARG A 179 -32.25 -34.20 26.13
CA ARG A 179 -33.48 -34.39 26.93
C ARG A 179 -33.60 -33.28 27.96
#